data_AF-A0A4Y9TC72-F1
#
_entry.id   AF-A0A4Y9TC72-F1
#
_cell.length_a   1.000
_cell.length_b   1.000
_cell.length_c   1.000
_cell.angle_alpha   90.00
_cell.angle_beta   90.00
_cell.angle_gamma   90.00
#
_symmetry.space_group_name_H-M   'P 1'
#
loop_
_entity.id
_entity.type
_entity.pdbx_description
1 polymer ?
#
loop_
_entity_poly.entity_id
_entity_poly.type
_entity_poly.pdbx_seq_one_letter_code
_entity_poly.pdbx_strand_id
1 'polypeptide(L)'
;MSRLIIEASTPLCLLQDAGRFGVRHLGVTQGGALDWVSMSWANWLLGNALDAPVVEITLGGFTVQAEDYCLLALAGADLGAYIDERAISPGRSFILQKGQRLRFTQPFSGARAYLAAPGGFQAPAVLGSCATVVREELGGLDGFGKALGEGGRLAYSGTGGAMKMLSEPALPAKAALQVIVGAQIGQFSGQSLFDAFNTDWALDSRADRMGMRLLGTPLQYQGPSLISEGIPLGAIQVPPDGQPIVLLNDRQTIGGYPRLGALTPLSLARLAQCLPGEKVRLAPVVQETAHRQHIEFLQRLSTA
;
A
#
# COMPACT_ATOMS: atom_id res chain seq x y z
N MET A 1 -27.01 0.61 5.25
CA MET A 1 -27.45 1.57 4.21
C MET A 1 -26.30 2.53 3.96
N SER A 2 -26.02 2.85 2.71
CA SER A 2 -24.86 3.64 2.28
C SER A 2 -24.81 4.98 2.98
N ARG A 3 -23.61 5.37 3.44
CA ARG A 3 -23.46 6.56 4.28
C ARG A 3 -22.59 7.65 3.68
N LEU A 4 -21.90 7.40 2.57
CA LEU A 4 -21.01 8.36 1.92
C LEU A 4 -21.24 8.43 0.41
N ILE A 5 -21.37 9.64 -0.14
CA ILE A 5 -21.32 9.93 -1.59
C ILE A 5 -19.93 10.48 -1.91
N ILE A 6 -19.33 10.01 -3.00
CA ILE A 6 -18.08 10.55 -3.54
C ILE A 6 -18.40 11.79 -4.36
N GLU A 7 -17.97 12.96 -3.91
CA GLU A 7 -18.12 14.24 -4.62
C GLU A 7 -16.92 14.54 -5.55
N ALA A 8 -15.73 14.01 -5.22
CA ALA A 8 -14.54 14.14 -6.06
C ALA A 8 -13.60 12.97 -5.81
N SER A 9 -12.89 12.52 -6.84
CA SER A 9 -11.94 11.41 -6.73
C SER A 9 -10.90 11.46 -7.85
N THR A 10 -9.68 11.08 -7.54
CA THR A 10 -8.64 10.83 -8.54
C THR A 10 -8.69 9.37 -9.02
N PRO A 11 -8.11 9.03 -10.19
CA PRO A 11 -8.00 7.64 -10.64
C PRO A 11 -7.17 6.74 -9.72
N LEU A 12 -6.49 7.30 -8.71
CA LEU A 12 -5.64 6.59 -7.76
C LEU A 12 -6.35 6.30 -6.43
N CYS A 13 -7.62 6.70 -6.27
CA CYS A 13 -8.43 6.37 -5.11
C CYS A 13 -9.16 5.06 -5.36
N LEU A 14 -8.81 4.03 -4.59
CA LEU A 14 -9.21 2.65 -4.86
C LEU A 14 -9.82 2.01 -3.62
N LEU A 15 -10.75 1.08 -3.82
CA LEU A 15 -11.16 0.19 -2.76
C LEU A 15 -10.11 -0.92 -2.61
N GLN A 16 -9.62 -1.17 -1.41
CA GLN A 16 -8.59 -2.17 -1.14
C GLN A 16 -8.93 -2.98 0.11
N ASP A 17 -8.57 -4.26 0.10
CA ASP A 17 -8.49 -5.14 1.27
C ASP A 17 -7.08 -5.75 1.33
N ALA A 18 -6.89 -6.89 2.01
CA ALA A 18 -5.61 -7.58 2.05
C ALA A 18 -5.17 -8.21 0.70
N GLY A 19 -6.07 -8.28 -0.30
CA GLY A 19 -5.82 -8.82 -1.63
C GLY A 19 -6.27 -10.26 -1.83
N ARG A 20 -6.11 -10.75 -3.06
CA ARG A 20 -6.54 -12.07 -3.55
C ARG A 20 -5.46 -13.11 -3.35
N PHE A 21 -5.61 -13.93 -2.31
CA PHE A 21 -4.68 -15.02 -2.02
C PHE A 21 -5.07 -16.31 -2.76
N GLY A 22 -4.07 -17.16 -3.04
CA GLY A 22 -4.29 -18.47 -3.66
C GLY A 22 -4.47 -18.48 -5.18
N VAL A 23 -4.68 -17.34 -5.83
CA VAL A 23 -5.04 -17.28 -7.27
C VAL A 23 -3.89 -16.98 -8.24
N ARG A 24 -2.68 -16.69 -7.73
CA ARG A 24 -1.52 -16.34 -8.59
C ARG A 24 -1.13 -17.41 -9.61
N HIS A 25 -1.40 -18.68 -9.32
CA HIS A 25 -1.14 -19.78 -10.25
C HIS A 25 -2.03 -19.73 -11.50
N LEU A 26 -3.12 -18.95 -11.47
CA LEU A 26 -3.99 -18.66 -12.61
C LEU A 26 -3.52 -17.46 -13.45
N GLY A 27 -2.37 -16.86 -13.09
CA GLY A 27 -1.89 -15.62 -13.71
C GLY A 27 -2.56 -14.35 -13.18
N VAL A 28 -3.45 -14.46 -12.20
CA VAL A 28 -4.20 -13.33 -11.61
C VAL A 28 -3.37 -12.59 -10.57
N THR A 29 -3.42 -11.26 -10.62
CA THR A 29 -2.73 -10.38 -9.69
C THR A 29 -3.40 -10.37 -8.30
N GLN A 30 -2.58 -10.27 -7.26
CA GLN A 30 -3.06 -10.29 -5.88
C GLN A 30 -3.79 -8.99 -5.50
N GLY A 31 -3.26 -7.82 -5.86
CA GLY A 31 -3.83 -6.54 -5.43
C GLY A 31 -3.70 -6.32 -3.92
N GLY A 32 -4.58 -5.49 -3.35
CA GLY A 32 -4.64 -5.16 -1.93
C GLY A 32 -3.88 -3.88 -1.57
N ALA A 33 -4.00 -3.44 -0.33
CA ALA A 33 -3.35 -2.21 0.15
C ALA A 33 -1.81 -2.26 0.01
N LEU A 34 -1.20 -1.20 -0.51
CA LEU A 34 0.27 -1.13 -0.64
C LEU A 34 0.97 -0.95 0.72
N ASP A 35 0.38 -0.12 1.58
CA ASP A 35 0.76 0.01 2.98
C ASP A 35 -0.28 -0.70 3.84
N TRP A 36 -0.11 -2.02 3.92
CA TRP A 36 -0.96 -2.91 4.72
C TRP A 36 -0.93 -2.57 6.23
N VAL A 37 0.14 -1.92 6.71
CA VAL A 37 0.26 -1.52 8.12
C VAL A 37 -0.72 -0.40 8.43
N SER A 38 -0.73 0.65 7.60
CA SER A 38 -1.66 1.76 7.78
C SER A 38 -3.11 1.34 7.55
N MET A 39 -3.37 0.46 6.58
CA MET A 39 -4.70 -0.17 6.42
C MET A 39 -5.13 -0.87 7.73
N SER A 40 -4.24 -1.70 8.29
CA SER A 40 -4.54 -2.45 9.51
C SER A 40 -4.84 -1.53 10.69
N TRP A 41 -4.10 -0.42 10.83
CA TRP A 41 -4.37 0.57 11.87
C TRP A 41 -5.69 1.32 11.66
N ALA A 42 -6.04 1.68 10.42
CA ALA A 42 -7.35 2.28 10.12
C ALA A 42 -8.49 1.36 10.55
N ASN A 43 -8.37 0.06 10.29
CA ASN A 43 -9.33 -0.95 10.72
C ASN A 43 -9.34 -1.16 12.24
N TRP A 44 -8.16 -1.25 12.87
CA TRP A 44 -8.01 -1.43 14.32
C TRP A 44 -8.65 -0.28 15.12
N LEU A 45 -8.55 0.96 14.61
CA LEU A 45 -9.16 2.15 15.20
C LEU A 45 -10.68 2.04 15.33
N LEU A 46 -11.33 1.17 14.53
CA LEU A 46 -12.77 0.90 14.57
C LEU A 46 -13.11 -0.46 15.19
N GLY A 47 -12.11 -1.27 15.57
CA GLY A 47 -12.31 -2.64 16.03
C GLY A 47 -12.71 -3.62 14.92
N ASN A 48 -12.41 -3.28 13.66
CA ASN A 48 -12.64 -4.17 12.52
C ASN A 48 -11.63 -5.33 12.50
N ALA A 49 -11.91 -6.34 11.67
CA ALA A 49 -10.86 -7.22 11.17
C ALA A 49 -9.79 -6.37 10.45
N LEU A 50 -8.51 -6.69 10.65
CA LEU A 50 -7.39 -5.86 10.17
C LEU A 50 -7.34 -5.76 8.64
N ASP A 51 -7.86 -6.77 7.96
CA ASP A 51 -7.96 -6.92 6.51
C ASP A 51 -9.29 -6.44 5.92
N ALA A 52 -10.18 -5.84 6.72
CA ALA A 52 -11.47 -5.37 6.24
C ALA A 52 -11.31 -4.30 5.14
N PRO A 53 -12.23 -4.23 4.15
CA PRO A 53 -12.11 -3.29 3.04
C PRO A 53 -12.06 -1.82 3.45
N VAL A 54 -11.09 -1.11 2.92
CA VAL A 54 -10.83 0.32 3.11
C VAL A 54 -10.78 1.06 1.78
N VAL A 55 -10.83 2.39 1.82
CA VAL A 55 -10.43 3.22 0.68
C VAL A 55 -8.95 3.59 0.84
N GLU A 56 -8.12 3.18 -0.12
CA GLU A 56 -6.75 3.66 -0.29
C GLU A 56 -6.77 4.96 -1.09
N ILE A 57 -6.31 6.05 -0.48
CA ILE A 57 -6.27 7.40 -1.05
C ILE A 57 -4.81 7.73 -1.33
N THR A 58 -4.47 7.93 -2.60
CA THR A 58 -3.09 8.25 -3.02
C THR A 58 -3.00 9.72 -3.42
N LEU A 59 -2.10 10.47 -2.79
CA LEU A 59 -1.80 11.89 -3.06
C LEU A 59 -2.96 12.90 -2.84
N GLY A 60 -4.09 12.48 -2.30
CA GLY A 60 -5.23 13.34 -1.99
C GLY A 60 -6.24 13.42 -3.14
N GLY A 61 -6.92 14.56 -3.28
CA GLY A 61 -7.93 14.78 -4.33
C GLY A 61 -9.19 13.90 -4.19
N PHE A 62 -9.51 13.46 -2.97
CA PHE A 62 -10.68 12.65 -2.65
C PHE A 62 -11.62 13.42 -1.76
N THR A 63 -12.91 13.47 -2.09
CA THR A 63 -13.94 14.13 -1.29
C THR A 63 -15.15 13.23 -1.17
N VAL A 64 -15.62 13.04 0.06
CA VAL A 64 -16.87 12.33 0.36
C VAL A 64 -17.77 13.18 1.24
N GLN A 65 -19.07 13.13 0.97
CA GLN A 65 -20.10 13.73 1.80
C GLN A 65 -20.85 12.64 2.57
N ALA A 66 -21.08 12.86 3.86
CA ALA A 66 -21.88 11.96 4.67
C ALA A 66 -23.38 12.15 4.44
N GLU A 67 -24.08 11.06 4.14
CA GLU A 67 -25.54 11.02 4.00
C GLU A 67 -26.25 10.77 5.33
N ASP A 68 -25.51 10.30 6.33
CA ASP A 68 -25.96 10.02 7.68
C ASP A 68 -24.79 10.17 8.67
N TYR A 69 -25.04 10.02 9.97
CA TYR A 69 -24.01 9.95 10.99
C TYR A 69 -23.02 8.80 10.71
N CYS A 70 -21.74 9.15 10.61
CA CYS A 70 -20.66 8.22 10.30
C CYS A 70 -19.57 8.29 11.37
N LEU A 71 -19.26 7.17 12.02
CA LEU A 71 -17.97 6.98 12.68
C LEU A 71 -17.03 6.36 11.65
N LEU A 72 -15.91 7.01 11.36
CA LEU A 72 -14.88 6.54 10.42
C LEU A 72 -13.51 6.59 11.09
N ALA A 73 -12.49 6.03 10.45
CA ALA A 73 -11.11 6.16 10.89
C ALA A 73 -10.17 6.43 9.73
N LEU A 74 -9.11 7.17 10.03
CA LEU A 74 -8.07 7.55 9.08
C LEU A 74 -6.71 7.16 9.64
N ALA A 75 -5.89 6.49 8.84
CA ALA A 75 -4.49 6.21 9.13
C ALA A 75 -3.63 6.37 7.86
N GLY A 76 -2.32 6.22 8.01
CA GLY A 76 -1.34 6.43 6.93
C GLY A 76 -0.90 7.89 6.81
N ALA A 77 -0.68 8.34 5.58
CA ALA A 77 -0.20 9.67 5.24
C ALA A 77 -1.12 10.78 5.77
N ASP A 78 -0.52 11.92 6.10
CA ASP A 78 -1.25 13.17 6.21
C ASP A 78 -1.37 13.77 4.81
N LEU A 79 -2.56 13.61 4.21
CA LEU A 79 -2.92 14.14 2.89
C LEU A 79 -3.77 15.42 3.00
N GLY A 80 -3.66 16.14 4.11
CA GLY A 80 -4.37 17.39 4.35
C GLY A 80 -5.88 17.19 4.36
N ALA A 81 -6.34 16.36 5.31
CA ALA A 81 -7.74 16.01 5.48
C ALA A 81 -8.49 17.09 6.27
N TYR A 82 -9.66 17.49 5.76
CA TYR A 82 -10.55 18.45 6.40
C TYR A 82 -11.96 17.87 6.50
N ILE A 83 -12.60 18.07 7.66
CA ILE A 83 -14.06 17.96 7.79
C ILE A 83 -14.61 19.38 7.68
N ASP A 84 -15.26 19.67 6.55
CA ASP A 84 -15.60 21.03 6.13
C ASP A 84 -14.36 21.94 6.19
N GLU A 85 -14.30 22.87 7.16
CA GLU A 85 -13.16 23.80 7.37
C GLU A 85 -12.18 23.34 8.46
N ARG A 86 -12.48 22.24 9.16
CA ARG A 86 -11.66 21.75 10.28
C ARG A 86 -10.66 20.70 9.84
N ALA A 87 -9.37 21.00 9.98
CA ALA A 87 -8.31 20.04 9.74
C ALA A 87 -8.40 18.83 10.70
N ILE A 88 -8.15 17.64 10.17
CA ILE A 88 -8.01 16.40 10.94
C ILE A 88 -6.70 15.71 10.57
N SER A 89 -6.01 15.18 11.57
CA SER A 89 -4.79 14.39 11.36
C SER A 89 -5.10 12.90 11.34
N PRO A 90 -4.37 12.08 10.57
CA PRO A 90 -4.49 10.63 10.60
C PRO A 90 -4.13 10.04 11.97
N GLY A 91 -4.37 8.74 12.14
CA GLY A 91 -4.13 7.99 13.37
C GLY A 91 -5.27 8.08 14.38
N ARG A 92 -6.51 8.33 13.93
CA ARG A 92 -7.68 8.42 14.82
C ARG A 92 -8.97 8.01 14.13
N SER A 93 -9.95 7.61 14.93
CA SER A 93 -11.35 7.60 14.53
C SER A 93 -11.98 8.99 14.71
N PHE A 94 -12.97 9.33 13.89
CA PHE A 94 -13.65 10.62 13.91
C PHE A 94 -15.09 10.46 13.42
N ILE A 95 -15.90 11.49 13.68
CA ILE A 95 -17.32 11.52 13.31
C ILE A 95 -17.51 12.49 12.14
N LEU A 96 -18.26 12.07 11.13
CA LEU A 96 -18.95 12.94 10.18
C LEU A 96 -20.43 12.97 10.52
N GLN A 97 -20.97 14.18 10.73
CA GLN A 97 -22.41 14.39 10.79
C GLN A 97 -23.00 14.35 9.37
N LYS A 98 -24.31 14.07 9.29
CA LYS A 98 -25.04 14.15 8.03
C LYS A 98 -24.82 15.51 7.35
N GLY A 99 -24.47 15.49 6.08
CA GLY A 99 -24.20 16.65 5.24
C GLY A 99 -22.75 17.15 5.26
N GLN A 100 -21.94 16.74 6.23
CA GLN A 100 -20.53 17.16 6.32
C GLN A 100 -19.68 16.48 5.26
N ARG A 101 -18.61 17.17 4.87
CA ARG A 101 -17.67 16.71 3.84
C ARG A 101 -16.32 16.40 4.43
N LEU A 102 -15.79 15.22 4.13
CA LEU A 102 -14.38 14.90 4.32
C LEU A 102 -13.66 15.12 2.99
N ARG A 103 -12.70 16.04 2.99
CA ARG A 103 -11.90 16.39 1.80
C ARG A 103 -10.41 16.20 2.07
N PHE A 104 -9.73 15.53 1.15
CA PHE A 104 -8.29 15.37 1.12
C PHE A 104 -7.70 16.30 0.06
N THR A 105 -6.68 17.06 0.44
CA THR A 105 -6.07 18.05 -0.46
C THR A 105 -4.83 17.49 -1.12
N GLN A 106 -3.70 17.57 -0.44
CA GLN A 106 -2.38 17.23 -0.95
C GLN A 106 -1.52 16.61 0.15
N PRO A 107 -0.44 15.89 -0.19
CA PRO A 107 0.47 15.33 0.79
C PRO A 107 1.17 16.39 1.64
N PHE A 108 1.04 16.30 2.96
CA PHE A 108 1.95 16.93 3.92
C PHE A 108 3.04 15.96 4.37
N SER A 109 2.70 14.69 4.54
CA SER A 109 3.67 13.62 4.83
C SER A 109 3.15 12.27 4.33
N GLY A 110 4.01 11.51 3.66
CA GLY A 110 3.65 10.22 3.07
C GLY A 110 2.80 10.33 1.80
N ALA A 111 2.59 9.22 1.11
CA ALA A 111 1.90 9.17 -0.18
C ALA A 111 0.46 8.65 -0.09
N ARG A 112 0.14 7.83 0.91
CA ARG A 112 -1.10 7.04 0.95
C ARG A 112 -1.79 7.06 2.30
N ALA A 113 -3.06 7.43 2.31
CA ALA A 113 -3.93 7.36 3.49
C ALA A 113 -5.00 6.30 3.30
N TYR A 114 -5.52 5.77 4.41
CA TYR A 114 -6.52 4.72 4.42
C TYR A 114 -7.71 5.16 5.24
N LEU A 115 -8.86 5.26 4.57
CA LEU A 115 -10.15 5.54 5.20
C LEU A 115 -10.86 4.23 5.46
N ALA A 116 -11.20 3.97 6.72
CA ALA A 116 -11.96 2.79 7.14
C ALA A 116 -13.35 3.18 7.64
N ALA A 117 -14.28 2.23 7.51
CA ALA A 117 -15.62 2.32 8.06
C ALA A 117 -15.93 1.08 8.92
N PRO A 118 -16.86 1.15 9.89
CA PRO A 118 -17.22 0.03 10.74
C PRO A 118 -17.64 -1.21 9.93
N GLY A 119 -16.98 -2.34 10.18
CA GLY A 119 -17.17 -3.60 9.44
C GLY A 119 -16.55 -3.63 8.04
N GLY A 120 -15.88 -2.56 7.61
CA GLY A 120 -15.35 -2.39 6.26
C GLY A 120 -16.39 -1.93 5.24
N PHE A 121 -15.92 -1.36 4.13
CA PHE A 121 -16.79 -1.00 3.01
C PHE A 121 -17.31 -2.25 2.28
N GLN A 122 -18.57 -2.21 1.87
CA GLN A 122 -19.23 -3.30 1.17
C GLN A 122 -18.86 -3.27 -0.31
N ALA A 123 -18.45 -4.43 -0.81
CA ALA A 123 -18.17 -4.69 -2.22
C ALA A 123 -18.25 -6.20 -2.49
N PRO A 124 -18.49 -6.61 -3.75
CA PRO A 124 -18.44 -8.02 -4.12
C PRO A 124 -17.01 -8.57 -3.96
N ALA A 125 -16.89 -9.78 -3.40
CA ALA A 125 -15.63 -10.51 -3.39
C ALA A 125 -15.42 -11.19 -4.74
N VAL A 126 -14.47 -10.70 -5.53
CA VAL A 126 -14.08 -11.28 -6.82
C VAL A 126 -12.83 -12.11 -6.59
N LEU A 127 -12.94 -13.44 -6.77
CA LEU A 127 -11.86 -14.38 -6.46
C LEU A 127 -11.35 -14.25 -5.02
N GLY A 128 -12.28 -14.06 -4.07
CA GLY A 128 -11.99 -14.02 -2.63
C GLY A 128 -11.53 -12.66 -2.08
N SER A 129 -11.48 -11.59 -2.88
CA SER A 129 -11.18 -10.24 -2.38
C SER A 129 -11.85 -9.14 -3.21
N CYS A 130 -12.06 -7.98 -2.58
CA CYS A 130 -12.62 -6.78 -3.22
C CYS A 130 -11.55 -5.79 -3.71
N ALA A 131 -10.26 -6.08 -3.53
CA ALA A 131 -9.17 -5.19 -3.92
C ALA A 131 -9.27 -4.75 -5.38
N THR A 132 -9.28 -3.46 -5.66
CA THR A 132 -9.30 -2.98 -7.04
C THR A 132 -7.96 -3.21 -7.72
N VAL A 133 -7.95 -3.94 -8.85
CA VAL A 133 -6.83 -4.03 -9.79
C VAL A 133 -7.33 -3.56 -11.15
N VAL A 134 -7.02 -2.31 -11.49
CA VAL A 134 -7.59 -1.62 -12.67
C VAL A 134 -7.21 -2.29 -13.98
N ARG A 135 -5.94 -2.68 -14.14
CA ARG A 135 -5.42 -3.33 -15.35
C ARG A 135 -6.14 -4.63 -15.69
N GLU A 136 -6.63 -5.33 -14.68
CA GLU A 136 -7.26 -6.65 -14.82
C GLU A 136 -8.79 -6.58 -14.72
N GLU A 137 -9.35 -5.39 -14.49
CA GLU A 137 -10.78 -5.19 -14.29
C GLU A 137 -11.35 -6.06 -13.15
N LEU A 138 -10.57 -6.21 -12.07
CA LEU A 138 -10.95 -7.04 -10.91
C LEU A 138 -11.23 -6.22 -9.65
N GLY A 139 -12.35 -6.49 -9.00
CA GLY A 139 -12.70 -5.94 -7.68
C GLY A 139 -13.30 -4.54 -7.72
N GLY A 140 -13.12 -3.76 -6.66
CA GLY A 140 -13.78 -2.46 -6.53
C GLY A 140 -15.26 -2.58 -6.17
N LEU A 141 -15.97 -1.45 -6.19
CA LEU A 141 -17.35 -1.35 -5.73
C LEU A 141 -18.34 -2.20 -6.54
N ASP A 142 -18.08 -2.36 -7.84
CA ASP A 142 -18.93 -3.10 -8.77
C ASP A 142 -18.33 -4.45 -9.19
N GLY A 143 -17.11 -4.78 -8.74
CA GLY A 143 -16.40 -6.00 -9.10
C GLY A 143 -15.60 -5.92 -10.40
N PHE A 144 -15.68 -4.80 -11.15
CA PHE A 144 -15.06 -4.63 -12.47
C PHE A 144 -13.75 -3.83 -12.45
N GLY A 145 -13.10 -3.75 -11.29
CA GLY A 145 -11.77 -3.15 -11.14
C GLY A 145 -11.70 -1.65 -11.38
N LYS A 146 -12.82 -0.92 -11.31
CA LYS A 146 -12.82 0.53 -11.51
C LYS A 146 -12.30 1.28 -10.29
N ALA A 147 -11.59 2.37 -10.54
CA ALA A 147 -11.28 3.35 -9.52
C ALA A 147 -12.56 3.99 -8.97
N LEU A 148 -12.48 4.53 -7.75
CA LEU A 148 -13.58 5.28 -7.16
C LEU A 148 -13.81 6.55 -7.98
N GLY A 149 -15.06 6.80 -8.36
CA GLY A 149 -15.45 7.93 -9.20
C GLY A 149 -16.50 8.81 -8.54
N GLU A 150 -16.60 10.05 -9.01
CA GLU A 150 -17.66 10.99 -8.65
C GLU A 150 -19.04 10.37 -8.84
N GLY A 151 -19.94 10.63 -7.88
CA GLY A 151 -21.28 10.04 -7.82
C GLY A 151 -21.33 8.60 -7.29
N GLY A 152 -20.17 7.94 -7.13
CA GLY A 152 -20.07 6.64 -6.47
C GLY A 152 -20.51 6.71 -5.01
N ARG A 153 -21.02 5.59 -4.48
CA ARG A 153 -21.52 5.50 -3.09
C ARG A 153 -20.77 4.44 -2.32
N LEU A 154 -20.28 4.79 -1.14
CA LEU A 154 -19.61 3.85 -0.24
C LEU A 154 -20.58 3.39 0.84
N ALA A 155 -20.82 2.08 0.87
CA ALA A 155 -21.73 1.45 1.82
C ALA A 155 -20.98 0.65 2.88
N TYR A 156 -21.53 0.60 4.09
CA TYR A 156 -21.08 -0.28 5.16
C TYR A 156 -22.24 -0.57 6.12
N SER A 157 -22.13 -1.66 6.89
CA SER A 157 -23.18 -2.12 7.80
C SER A 157 -22.72 -2.30 9.25
N GLY A 158 -21.42 -2.21 9.53
CA GLY A 158 -20.94 -2.32 10.91
C GLY A 158 -21.43 -1.17 11.79
N THR A 159 -21.40 -1.41 13.10
CA THR A 159 -21.64 -0.40 14.13
C THR A 159 -20.30 0.09 14.66
N GLY A 160 -20.17 1.40 14.83
CA GLY A 160 -18.96 1.99 15.39
C GLY A 160 -18.73 1.56 16.85
N GLY A 161 -17.49 1.26 17.19
CA GLY A 161 -17.04 1.12 18.59
C GLY A 161 -16.73 2.46 19.26
N ALA A 162 -16.01 2.41 20.36
CA ALA A 162 -15.48 3.63 21.01
C ALA A 162 -14.48 4.35 20.09
N MET A 163 -14.45 5.67 20.16
CA MET A 163 -13.43 6.44 19.45
C MET A 163 -12.04 6.12 19.99
N LYS A 164 -11.09 5.91 19.09
CA LYS A 164 -9.69 5.60 19.39
C LYS A 164 -8.74 6.60 18.71
N MET A 165 -7.55 6.71 19.26
CA MET A 165 -6.43 7.46 18.71
C MET A 165 -5.15 6.68 18.96
N LEU A 166 -4.26 6.63 17.97
CA LEU A 166 -2.95 6.01 18.10
C LEU A 166 -2.07 6.84 19.03
N SER A 167 -1.32 6.17 19.88
CA SER A 167 -0.39 6.81 20.82
C SER A 167 0.93 7.21 20.16
N GLU A 168 1.35 6.49 19.13
CA GLU A 168 2.63 6.67 18.42
C GLU A 168 2.49 6.34 16.92
N PRO A 169 3.37 6.88 16.05
CA PRO A 169 3.41 6.51 14.64
C PRO A 169 3.80 5.03 14.47
N ALA A 170 3.09 4.35 13.57
CA ALA A 170 3.16 2.90 13.40
C ALA A 170 4.52 2.36 12.94
N LEU A 171 5.29 3.13 12.16
CA LEU A 171 6.58 2.72 11.60
C LEU A 171 7.56 3.91 11.55
N PRO A 172 8.87 3.66 11.75
CA PRO A 172 9.89 4.69 11.62
C PRO A 172 10.09 5.09 10.15
N ALA A 173 9.86 6.37 9.83
CA ALA A 173 9.83 6.89 8.45
C ALA A 173 11.20 6.91 7.73
N LYS A 174 12.32 6.93 8.46
CA LYS A 174 13.67 7.18 7.87
C LYS A 174 14.65 6.00 7.95
N ALA A 175 14.18 4.80 8.28
CA ALA A 175 15.05 3.63 8.33
C ALA A 175 15.26 3.02 6.94
N ALA A 176 16.41 2.41 6.69
CA ALA A 176 16.69 1.70 5.45
C ALA A 176 15.64 0.60 5.17
N LEU A 177 15.36 0.37 3.90
CA LEU A 177 14.46 -0.68 3.41
C LEU A 177 15.21 -2.00 3.43
N GLN A 178 14.75 -2.93 4.26
CA GLN A 178 15.40 -4.23 4.43
C GLN A 178 15.08 -5.15 3.25
N VAL A 179 16.12 -5.79 2.71
CA VAL A 179 16.08 -6.72 1.58
C VAL A 179 16.51 -8.10 2.05
N ILE A 180 15.66 -9.11 1.89
CA ILE A 180 16.08 -10.50 1.95
C ILE A 180 16.73 -10.82 0.61
N VAL A 181 18.03 -11.09 0.60
CA VAL A 181 18.81 -11.30 -0.62
C VAL A 181 18.34 -12.55 -1.38
N GLY A 182 18.32 -12.44 -2.71
CA GLY A 182 17.82 -13.48 -3.63
C GLY A 182 18.91 -14.41 -4.15
N ALA A 183 18.50 -15.49 -4.81
CA ALA A 183 19.43 -16.48 -5.36
C ALA A 183 20.38 -15.91 -6.41
N GLN A 184 19.93 -14.91 -7.19
CA GLN A 184 20.74 -14.28 -8.23
C GLN A 184 21.74 -13.25 -7.70
N ILE A 185 21.79 -12.96 -6.39
CA ILE A 185 22.63 -11.90 -5.83
C ILE A 185 24.11 -12.08 -6.19
N GLY A 186 24.62 -13.31 -6.22
CA GLY A 186 26.01 -13.62 -6.54
C GLY A 186 26.39 -13.46 -8.02
N GLN A 187 25.43 -13.15 -8.89
CA GLN A 187 25.65 -12.92 -10.32
C GLN A 187 25.74 -11.42 -10.66
N PHE A 188 25.57 -10.53 -9.69
CA PHE A 188 25.85 -9.10 -9.86
C PHE A 188 27.33 -8.82 -9.60
N SER A 189 27.88 -7.81 -10.26
CA SER A 189 29.27 -7.41 -10.02
C SER A 189 29.47 -6.96 -8.57
N GLY A 190 30.67 -7.14 -8.02
CA GLY A 190 30.98 -6.71 -6.64
C GLY A 190 30.74 -5.21 -6.42
N GLN A 191 31.06 -4.37 -7.42
CA GLN A 191 30.77 -2.94 -7.38
C GLN A 191 29.26 -2.67 -7.33
N SER A 192 28.47 -3.37 -8.14
CA SER A 192 27.02 -3.22 -8.14
C SER A 192 26.38 -3.66 -6.83
N LEU A 193 26.88 -4.71 -6.19
CA LEU A 193 26.43 -5.10 -4.86
C LEU A 193 26.79 -4.06 -3.80
N PHE A 194 27.99 -3.47 -3.89
CA PHE A 194 28.38 -2.37 -3.02
C PHE A 194 27.43 -1.17 -3.23
N ASP A 195 27.21 -0.76 -4.48
CA ASP A 195 26.34 0.38 -4.82
C ASP A 195 24.90 0.14 -4.37
N ALA A 196 24.36 -1.07 -4.59
CA ALA A 196 23.00 -1.44 -4.20
C ALA A 196 22.69 -1.14 -2.72
N PHE A 197 23.64 -1.42 -1.81
CA PHE A 197 23.42 -1.34 -0.36
C PHE A 197 24.11 -0.15 0.32
N ASN A 198 24.92 0.63 -0.40
CA ASN A 198 25.66 1.76 0.18
C ASN A 198 25.38 3.10 -0.50
N THR A 199 24.41 3.17 -1.40
CA THR A 199 23.99 4.41 -2.07
C THR A 199 22.53 4.78 -1.77
N ASP A 200 22.21 6.05 -1.97
CA ASP A 200 20.82 6.52 -1.97
C ASP A 200 20.19 6.29 -3.35
N TRP A 201 18.97 5.78 -3.35
CA TRP A 201 18.16 5.58 -4.55
C TRP A 201 17.01 6.57 -4.58
N ALA A 202 16.88 7.34 -5.67
CA ALA A 202 15.75 8.24 -5.85
C ALA A 202 14.55 7.49 -6.43
N LEU A 203 13.34 7.70 -5.91
CA LEU A 203 12.13 7.13 -6.51
C LEU A 203 11.78 7.83 -7.82
N ASP A 204 11.56 7.05 -8.89
CA ASP A 204 11.08 7.55 -10.18
C ASP A 204 9.67 8.14 -10.06
N SER A 205 9.36 9.18 -10.85
CA SER A 205 8.03 9.80 -10.89
C SER A 205 6.96 8.94 -11.57
N ARG A 206 7.37 7.91 -12.32
CA ARG A 206 6.48 6.93 -12.97
C ARG A 206 6.12 5.75 -12.06
N ALA A 207 6.34 5.88 -10.75
CA ALA A 207 5.95 4.89 -9.75
C ALA A 207 4.44 4.64 -9.74
N ASP A 208 4.05 3.37 -9.76
CA ASP A 208 2.65 2.95 -9.68
C ASP A 208 2.49 1.73 -8.73
N ARG A 209 1.31 1.10 -8.76
CA ARG A 209 1.01 -0.08 -7.93
C ARG A 209 1.61 -1.38 -8.47
N MET A 210 2.11 -1.41 -9.71
CA MET A 210 2.85 -2.56 -10.27
C MET A 210 4.28 -2.57 -9.77
N GLY A 211 4.93 -1.41 -9.75
CA GLY A 211 6.30 -1.30 -9.28
C GLY A 211 6.80 0.12 -9.11
N MET A 212 7.82 0.25 -8.28
CA MET A 212 8.54 1.49 -8.02
C MET A 212 9.97 1.36 -8.51
N ARG A 213 10.32 2.13 -9.54
CA ARG A 213 11.67 2.20 -10.07
C ARG A 213 12.54 3.09 -9.19
N LEU A 214 13.74 2.61 -8.92
CA LEU A 214 14.79 3.25 -8.15
C LEU A 214 15.86 3.76 -9.11
N LEU A 215 16.11 5.07 -9.08
CA LEU A 215 17.05 5.77 -9.93
C LEU A 215 18.37 6.00 -9.18
N GLY A 216 19.47 5.56 -9.79
CA GLY A 216 20.80 5.67 -9.22
C GLY A 216 21.87 5.12 -10.17
N THR A 217 22.98 4.66 -9.58
CA THR A 217 24.06 4.01 -10.33
C THR A 217 23.54 2.73 -10.99
N PRO A 218 23.65 2.55 -12.33
CA PRO A 218 23.22 1.34 -12.99
C PRO A 218 23.95 0.10 -12.45
N LEU A 219 23.18 -0.90 -12.03
CA LEU A 219 23.71 -2.17 -11.54
C LEU A 219 24.01 -3.11 -12.72
N GLN A 220 25.12 -3.83 -12.61
CA GLN A 220 25.62 -4.76 -13.63
C GLN A 220 25.37 -6.20 -13.19
N TYR A 221 24.50 -6.88 -13.93
CA TYR A 221 24.28 -8.31 -13.85
C TYR A 221 25.19 -9.04 -14.85
N GLN A 222 25.89 -10.07 -14.39
CA GLN A 222 26.89 -10.84 -15.15
C GLN A 222 26.47 -12.30 -15.36
N GLY A 223 25.26 -12.66 -14.91
CA GLY A 223 24.72 -14.00 -15.10
C GLY A 223 24.06 -14.22 -16.46
N PRO A 224 23.62 -15.45 -16.73
CA PRO A 224 22.87 -15.76 -17.96
C PRO A 224 21.47 -15.15 -17.94
N SER A 225 20.85 -15.02 -19.12
CA SER A 225 19.43 -14.67 -19.21
C SER A 225 18.56 -15.65 -18.41
N LEU A 226 17.54 -15.15 -17.71
CA LEU A 226 16.64 -15.99 -16.92
C LEU A 226 15.45 -16.46 -17.75
N ILE A 227 15.03 -17.69 -17.49
CA ILE A 227 13.70 -18.17 -17.86
C ILE A 227 12.68 -17.46 -16.95
N SER A 228 11.50 -17.15 -17.49
CA SER A 228 10.45 -16.51 -16.70
C SER A 228 10.07 -17.36 -15.49
N GLU A 229 10.10 -16.75 -14.31
CA GLU A 229 9.85 -17.41 -13.03
C GLU A 229 8.87 -16.61 -12.17
N GLY A 230 8.27 -17.27 -11.18
CA GLY A 230 7.31 -16.64 -10.27
C GLY A 230 7.93 -15.46 -9.51
N ILE A 231 7.16 -14.37 -9.39
CA ILE A 231 7.61 -13.13 -8.77
C ILE A 231 7.01 -12.96 -7.36
N PRO A 232 7.83 -13.01 -6.29
CA PRO A 232 7.35 -12.70 -4.95
C PRO A 232 7.05 -11.20 -4.81
N LEU A 233 6.18 -10.85 -3.86
CA LEU A 233 5.91 -9.45 -3.53
C LEU A 233 7.19 -8.81 -2.98
N GLY A 234 7.49 -7.60 -3.42
CA GLY A 234 8.69 -6.86 -3.05
C GLY A 234 9.96 -7.28 -3.76
N ALA A 235 9.88 -8.21 -4.73
CA ALA A 235 11.01 -8.55 -5.58
C ALA A 235 11.64 -7.31 -6.19
N ILE A 236 12.97 -7.19 -6.10
CA ILE A 236 13.73 -6.09 -6.67
C ILE A 236 14.37 -6.58 -7.96
N GLN A 237 13.69 -6.38 -9.08
CA GLN A 237 14.19 -6.75 -10.41
C GLN A 237 15.16 -5.70 -10.94
N VAL A 238 16.19 -6.14 -11.66
CA VAL A 238 17.15 -5.25 -12.33
C VAL A 238 17.08 -5.54 -13.84
N PRO A 239 16.40 -4.69 -14.64
CA PRO A 239 16.39 -4.81 -16.09
C PRO A 239 17.77 -4.48 -16.72
N PRO A 240 17.92 -4.62 -18.06
CA PRO A 240 19.18 -4.33 -18.75
C PRO A 240 19.71 -2.89 -18.60
N ASP A 241 18.86 -1.93 -18.24
CA ASP A 241 19.26 -0.55 -17.95
C ASP A 241 19.92 -0.38 -16.57
N GLY A 242 19.97 -1.45 -15.77
CA GLY A 242 20.60 -1.49 -14.46
C GLY A 242 19.83 -0.77 -13.34
N GLN A 243 18.64 -0.21 -13.61
CA GLN A 243 17.87 0.56 -12.63
C GLN A 243 16.89 -0.37 -11.89
N PRO A 244 17.05 -0.58 -10.57
CA PRO A 244 16.20 -1.51 -9.83
C PRO A 244 14.72 -1.13 -9.87
N ILE A 245 13.83 -2.12 -9.91
CA ILE A 245 12.37 -1.95 -9.82
C ILE A 245 11.87 -2.85 -8.69
N VAL A 246 11.30 -2.24 -7.65
CA VAL A 246 10.61 -2.96 -6.58
C VAL A 246 9.20 -3.29 -7.04
N LEU A 247 8.87 -4.57 -7.11
CA LEU A 247 7.57 -5.04 -7.59
C LEU A 247 6.54 -5.11 -6.46
N LEU A 248 5.39 -4.51 -6.70
CA LEU A 248 4.37 -4.23 -5.69
C LEU A 248 3.12 -5.13 -5.86
N ASN A 249 2.01 -4.75 -5.26
CA ASN A 249 0.81 -5.58 -5.14
C ASN A 249 0.17 -5.89 -6.50
N ASP A 250 0.30 -4.98 -7.47
CA ASP A 250 -0.33 -5.11 -8.80
C ASP A 250 0.64 -5.68 -9.86
N ARG A 251 1.81 -6.19 -9.42
CA ARG A 251 2.85 -6.75 -10.29
C ARG A 251 2.37 -7.95 -11.10
N GLN A 252 3.01 -8.15 -12.25
CA GLN A 252 2.92 -9.39 -13.02
C GLN A 252 3.34 -10.62 -12.20
N THR A 253 2.72 -11.77 -12.49
CA THR A 253 2.92 -13.02 -11.73
C THR A 253 4.24 -13.72 -12.05
N ILE A 254 4.72 -13.60 -13.29
CA ILE A 254 5.98 -14.17 -13.78
C ILE A 254 6.84 -13.11 -14.47
N GLY A 255 8.15 -13.31 -14.51
CA GLY A 255 9.07 -12.49 -15.30
C GLY A 255 10.49 -13.01 -15.28
N GLY A 256 11.32 -12.51 -16.20
CA GLY A 256 12.66 -13.04 -16.49
C GLY A 256 13.81 -12.08 -16.19
N TYR A 257 13.63 -11.07 -15.33
CA TYR A 257 14.72 -10.19 -14.93
C TYR A 257 15.43 -10.71 -13.66
N PRO A 258 16.76 -10.55 -13.57
CA PRO A 258 17.51 -10.92 -12.38
C PRO A 258 17.07 -10.08 -11.18
N ARG A 259 17.23 -10.64 -9.98
CA ARG A 259 16.73 -10.04 -8.75
C ARG A 259 17.84 -9.90 -7.72
N LEU A 260 17.91 -8.74 -7.06
CA LEU A 260 18.74 -8.58 -5.86
C LEU A 260 18.16 -9.39 -4.69
N GLY A 261 16.85 -9.51 -4.63
CA GLY A 261 16.13 -10.10 -3.51
C GLY A 261 14.71 -9.60 -3.44
N ALA A 262 14.12 -9.60 -2.25
CA ALA A 262 12.81 -9.04 -2.00
C ALA A 262 12.80 -8.19 -0.72
N LEU A 263 12.08 -7.06 -0.76
CA LEU A 263 11.83 -6.26 0.42
C LEU A 263 11.01 -7.01 1.46
N THR A 264 11.30 -6.77 2.74
CA THR A 264 10.45 -7.28 3.83
C THR A 264 9.07 -6.62 3.80
N PRO A 265 8.00 -7.27 4.30
CA PRO A 265 6.66 -6.68 4.32
C PRO A 265 6.58 -5.30 5.01
N LEU A 266 7.37 -5.09 6.06
CA LEU A 266 7.46 -3.79 6.76
C LEU A 266 8.24 -2.74 5.95
N SER A 267 9.19 -3.16 5.13
CA SER A 267 9.90 -2.26 4.22
C SER A 267 9.03 -1.86 3.02
N LEU A 268 8.18 -2.77 2.54
CA LEU A 268 7.19 -2.44 1.51
C LEU A 268 6.17 -1.43 1.99
N ALA A 269 5.65 -1.60 3.21
CA ALA A 269 4.74 -0.62 3.82
C ALA A 269 5.37 0.78 3.91
N ARG A 270 6.67 0.86 4.26
CA ARG A 270 7.42 2.13 4.27
C ARG A 270 7.64 2.69 2.87
N LEU A 271 8.05 1.85 1.91
CA LEU A 271 8.24 2.27 0.52
C LEU A 271 6.93 2.81 -0.09
N ALA A 272 5.80 2.20 0.25
CA ALA A 272 4.47 2.64 -0.16
C ALA A 272 4.08 4.03 0.39
N GLN A 273 4.84 4.59 1.33
CA GLN A 273 4.65 5.97 1.79
C GLN A 273 5.60 6.97 1.12
N CYS A 274 6.61 6.50 0.39
CA CYS A 274 7.58 7.40 -0.24
C CYS A 274 6.94 8.17 -1.41
N LEU A 275 7.29 9.45 -1.51
CA LEU A 275 6.89 10.32 -2.61
C LEU A 275 7.90 10.24 -3.78
N PRO A 276 7.48 10.52 -5.02
CA PRO A 276 8.39 10.70 -6.15
C PRO A 276 9.57 11.62 -5.82
N GLY A 277 10.77 11.21 -6.20
CA GLY A 277 12.01 11.95 -5.94
C GLY A 277 12.58 11.80 -4.54
N GLU A 278 11.86 11.21 -3.58
CA GLU A 278 12.44 10.87 -2.28
C GLU A 278 13.53 9.82 -2.41
N LYS A 279 14.48 9.88 -1.47
CA LYS A 279 15.62 8.97 -1.43
C LYS A 279 15.39 7.86 -0.41
N VAL A 280 15.67 6.63 -0.82
CA VAL A 280 15.66 5.45 0.04
C VAL A 280 17.00 4.75 -0.01
N ARG A 281 17.33 4.02 1.06
CA ARG A 281 18.48 3.10 1.10
C ARG A 281 18.00 1.68 1.21
N LEU A 282 18.70 0.76 0.56
CA LEU A 282 18.51 -0.66 0.74
C LEU A 282 19.50 -1.19 1.78
N ALA A 283 19.07 -2.13 2.61
CA ALA A 283 19.94 -2.81 3.57
C ALA A 283 19.68 -4.32 3.53
N PRO A 284 20.70 -5.18 3.40
CA PRO A 284 20.49 -6.61 3.43
C PRO A 284 20.07 -7.06 4.83
N VAL A 285 19.20 -8.05 4.91
CA VAL A 285 18.79 -8.69 6.17
C VAL A 285 18.74 -10.20 6.01
N VAL A 286 19.09 -10.91 7.07
CA VAL A 286 18.93 -12.37 7.14
C VAL A 286 17.45 -12.71 7.25
N GLN A 287 17.00 -13.72 6.48
CA GLN A 287 15.60 -14.14 6.42
C GLN A 287 15.00 -14.43 7.80
N GLU A 288 15.74 -15.12 8.67
CA GLU A 288 15.28 -15.44 10.03
C GLU A 288 15.02 -14.18 10.88
N THR A 289 15.93 -13.20 10.81
CA THR A 289 15.75 -11.91 11.50
C THR A 289 14.53 -11.16 10.96
N ALA A 290 14.37 -11.11 9.63
CA ALA A 290 13.21 -10.47 9.00
C ALA A 290 11.89 -11.14 9.41
N HIS A 291 11.86 -12.48 9.47
CA HIS A 291 10.70 -13.24 9.90
C HIS A 291 10.35 -12.95 11.37
N ARG A 292 11.33 -13.01 12.28
CA ARG A 292 11.12 -12.70 13.70
C ARG A 292 10.57 -11.28 13.89
N GLN A 293 11.18 -10.28 13.23
CA GLN A 293 10.72 -8.89 13.29
C GLN A 293 9.27 -8.73 12.78
N HIS A 294 8.90 -9.48 11.74
CA HIS A 294 7.54 -9.47 11.22
C HIS A 294 6.53 -10.06 12.21
N ILE A 295 6.84 -11.22 12.81
CA ILE A 295 5.98 -11.86 13.81
C ILE A 295 5.82 -10.97 15.05
N GLU A 296 6.90 -10.40 15.56
CA GLU A 296 6.86 -9.45 16.69
C GLU A 296 5.98 -8.24 16.38
N PHE A 297 6.02 -7.72 15.15
CA PHE A 297 5.17 -6.63 14.74
C PHE A 297 3.69 -7.02 14.71
N LEU A 298 3.36 -8.19 14.14
CA LEU A 298 1.99 -8.69 14.10
C LEU A 298 1.42 -8.94 15.50
N GLN A 299 2.25 -9.45 16.43
CA GLN A 299 1.86 -9.61 17.83
C GLN A 299 1.50 -8.26 18.47
N ARG A 300 2.34 -7.23 18.30
CA ARG A 300 2.05 -5.88 18.82
C ARG A 300 0.76 -5.32 18.24
N LEU A 301 0.52 -5.51 16.95
CA LEU A 301 -0.70 -5.04 16.26
C LEU A 301 -1.96 -5.73 16.80
N SER A 302 -1.86 -6.99 17.20
CA SER A 302 -2.98 -7.75 17.79
C SER A 302 -3.28 -7.39 19.25
N THR A 303 -2.27 -6.90 19.98
CA THR A 303 -2.37 -6.58 21.41
C THR A 303 -2.57 -5.10 21.72
N ALA A 304 -2.44 -4.23 20.71
CA ALA A 304 -2.69 -2.80 20.83
C ALA A 304 -4.17 -2.53 21.15
#